data_AF-A0A4Q3WLD9-F1
#
_entry.id   AF-A0A4Q3WLD9-F1
#
_cell.length_a   1.000
_cell.length_b   1.000
_cell.length_c   1.000
_cell.angle_alpha   90.00
_cell.angle_beta   90.00
_cell.angle_gamma   90.00
#
_symmetry.space_group_name_H-M   'P 1'
#
loop_
_entity.id
_entity.type
_entity.pdbx_description
1 polymer ?
#
loop_
_entity_poly.entity_id
_entity_poly.type
_entity_poly.pdbx_seq_one_letter_code
_entity_poly.pdbx_strand_id
1 'polypeptide(L)'
;MSDSQLAVLPREQAASHQLDLPAFSKPFQILDVYAPDGTIDATPRVDAIATISAGFKAPDAKFPSRSRDGKIILHDAEGRAPGLKAALAATGDKALTIAFPFDDMGMIIQQYFAEYSASNLLAWGDATQITVLDPQRVGKSGRMVYKAGTPEYREALDRCKPSSSIYFHLARWTDDGPEVFFPDGLGLYRLRFTSRNSIRSIVGSLQTTAKYMGGRLAGIPFKLSLENIEVAGSDGAKRKIGVWRCIFTTPTGFALSSQNFRDVATKALAQGSALMLPPPRAESLELAAYDGAEVDLDDITDAQIAEVATGGKCDSEHYRKHWFAIVQDTPLDLDEARADYVSWYSANFGFEVVSSLAKLLAMLNEEQAQHFMKSAAEELEFQLDQVKLEYLSLMEAGML
;
A
#
# COMPACT_ATOMS: atom_id res chain seq x y z
N MET A 1 5.84 -67.57 34.98
CA MET A 1 5.03 -67.09 36.11
C MET A 1 5.74 -65.85 36.64
N SER A 2 5.60 -64.71 35.94
CA SER A 2 4.52 -63.70 36.03
C SER A 2 4.73 -62.82 37.27
N ASP A 3 5.35 -61.65 37.11
CA ASP A 3 4.76 -60.37 36.68
C ASP A 3 4.36 -59.54 37.91
N SER A 4 5.27 -58.67 38.35
CA SER A 4 5.02 -57.58 39.28
C SER A 4 4.85 -56.29 38.47
N GLN A 5 3.58 -55.92 38.25
CA GLN A 5 3.17 -54.72 37.54
C GLN A 5 3.57 -53.46 38.33
N LEU A 6 4.48 -52.68 37.76
CA LEU A 6 4.68 -51.27 38.10
C LEU A 6 3.47 -50.48 37.60
N ALA A 7 2.63 -50.02 38.52
CA ALA A 7 1.53 -49.12 38.22
C ALA A 7 2.09 -47.77 37.74
N VAL A 8 1.88 -47.48 36.46
CA VAL A 8 2.13 -46.19 35.82
C VAL A 8 1.08 -45.20 36.35
N LEU A 9 1.52 -44.19 37.10
CA LEU A 9 0.67 -43.05 37.46
C LEU A 9 0.23 -42.32 36.17
N PRO A 10 -1.06 -41.97 36.02
CA PRO A 10 -1.51 -41.19 34.88
C PRO A 10 -0.88 -39.79 34.94
N ARG A 11 -0.26 -39.36 33.84
CA ARG A 11 0.08 -37.97 33.60
C ARG A 11 -1.19 -37.14 33.77
N GLU A 12 -1.27 -36.33 34.82
CA GLU A 12 -2.22 -35.22 34.87
C GLU A 12 -2.04 -34.40 33.60
N GLN A 13 -3.05 -34.50 32.72
CA GLN A 13 -3.24 -33.56 31.66
C GLN A 13 -3.39 -32.20 32.34
N ALA A 14 -2.41 -31.32 32.13
CA ALA A 14 -2.59 -29.89 32.32
C ALA A 14 -3.70 -29.47 31.36
N ALA A 15 -4.94 -29.62 31.82
CA ALA A 15 -6.12 -29.12 31.16
C ALA A 15 -5.91 -27.61 31.05
N SER A 16 -5.78 -27.16 29.82
CA SER A 16 -5.95 -25.77 29.44
C SER A 16 -7.31 -25.31 29.97
N HIS A 17 -7.33 -24.76 31.18
CA HIS A 17 -8.42 -23.91 31.64
C HIS A 17 -8.39 -22.65 30.78
N GLN A 18 -8.89 -22.78 29.56
CA GLN A 18 -9.43 -21.66 28.82
C GLN A 18 -10.59 -21.20 29.70
N LEU A 19 -10.36 -20.13 30.47
CA LEU A 19 -11.42 -19.47 31.21
C LEU A 19 -12.47 -19.10 30.17
N ASP A 20 -13.60 -19.80 30.19
CA ASP A 20 -14.84 -19.38 29.53
C ASP A 20 -15.27 -18.06 30.20
N LEU A 21 -14.59 -16.98 29.84
CA LEU A 21 -15.05 -15.64 30.13
C LEU A 21 -16.40 -15.52 29.42
N PRO A 22 -17.47 -15.08 30.11
CA PRO A 22 -18.72 -14.83 29.44
C PRO A 22 -18.45 -13.78 28.36
N ALA A 23 -18.42 -14.21 27.10
CA ALA A 23 -18.54 -13.30 25.97
C ALA A 23 -19.71 -12.39 26.31
N PHE A 24 -19.53 -11.06 26.21
CA PHE A 24 -20.57 -10.09 26.50
C PHE A 24 -21.90 -10.62 25.96
N SER A 25 -22.79 -11.04 26.88
CA SER A 25 -23.88 -11.99 26.56
C SER A 25 -24.95 -11.41 25.64
N LYS A 26 -24.80 -10.13 25.30
CA LYS A 26 -25.45 -9.45 24.18
C LYS A 26 -24.43 -8.50 23.53
N PRO A 27 -24.30 -8.48 22.19
CA PRO A 27 -23.52 -7.44 21.52
C PRO A 27 -24.08 -6.07 21.90
N PHE A 28 -23.20 -5.14 22.26
CA PHE A 28 -23.61 -3.76 22.55
C PHE A 28 -24.02 -3.09 21.23
N GLN A 29 -25.29 -2.72 21.12
CA GLN A 29 -25.86 -2.13 19.91
C GLN A 29 -25.53 -0.64 19.85
N ILE A 30 -24.83 -0.21 18.80
CA ILE A 30 -24.48 1.20 18.59
C ILE A 30 -25.66 1.85 17.87
N LEU A 31 -26.19 2.94 18.44
CA LEU A 31 -27.26 3.72 17.81
C LEU A 31 -26.67 4.67 16.77
N ASP A 32 -27.24 4.71 15.56
CA ASP A 32 -26.88 5.66 14.51
C ASP A 32 -28.10 6.11 13.73
N VAL A 33 -28.30 7.42 13.65
CA VAL A 33 -29.38 8.07 12.92
C VAL A 33 -29.27 7.89 11.40
N TYR A 34 -28.08 7.56 10.90
CA TYR A 34 -27.83 7.34 9.48
C TYR A 34 -27.95 5.87 9.05
N ALA A 35 -28.10 4.94 10.01
CA ALA A 35 -28.36 3.54 9.71
C ALA A 35 -29.85 3.34 9.34
N PRO A 36 -30.18 2.49 8.34
CA PRO A 36 -31.56 2.26 7.91
C PRO A 36 -32.51 1.81 9.02
N ASP A 37 -31.99 1.10 10.02
CA ASP A 37 -32.70 0.54 11.18
C ASP A 37 -32.40 1.28 12.49
N GLY A 38 -31.72 2.44 12.42
CA GLY A 38 -31.38 3.28 13.58
C GLY A 38 -30.25 2.75 14.44
N THR A 39 -29.65 1.62 14.05
CA THR A 39 -28.55 0.98 14.76
C THR A 39 -27.52 0.49 13.79
N ILE A 40 -26.23 0.66 14.07
CA ILE A 40 -25.22 -0.04 13.30
C ILE A 40 -24.86 -1.28 14.08
N ASP A 41 -24.84 -2.41 13.37
CA ASP A 41 -24.06 -3.57 13.76
C ASP A 41 -22.56 -3.28 13.49
N ALA A 42 -22.08 -2.16 14.05
CA ALA A 42 -20.70 -1.70 13.94
C ALA A 42 -19.98 -2.13 15.20
N THR A 43 -18.80 -2.69 15.01
CA THR A 43 -17.99 -3.15 16.13
C THR A 43 -17.36 -1.95 16.85
N PRO A 44 -17.32 -1.95 18.19
CA PRO A 44 -16.57 -0.96 18.94
C PRO A 44 -15.11 -0.87 18.44
N ARG A 45 -14.63 0.37 18.34
CA ARG A 45 -13.33 0.72 17.77
C ARG A 45 -12.21 0.30 18.73
N VAL A 46 -11.11 -0.21 18.18
CA VAL A 46 -9.82 -0.20 18.89
C VAL A 46 -8.89 0.68 18.07
N ASP A 47 -8.80 1.95 18.47
CA ASP A 47 -7.85 2.89 17.87
C ASP A 47 -6.42 2.47 18.24
N ALA A 48 -5.48 2.70 17.34
CA ALA A 48 -4.08 2.48 17.64
C ALA A 48 -3.59 3.56 18.60
N ILE A 49 -2.81 3.19 19.62
CA ILE A 49 -2.21 4.14 20.57
C ILE A 49 -1.40 5.19 19.80
N ALA A 50 -0.59 4.72 18.85
CA ALA A 50 0.17 5.56 17.93
C ALA A 50 0.45 4.83 16.61
N THR A 51 0.76 5.61 15.57
CA THR A 51 1.11 5.10 14.24
C THR A 51 2.59 5.35 13.95
N ILE A 52 3.26 4.37 13.34
CA ILE A 52 4.59 4.54 12.74
C ILE A 52 4.53 4.41 11.23
N SER A 53 5.39 5.13 10.53
CA SER A 53 5.54 5.00 9.07
C SER A 53 6.93 5.44 8.61
N ALA A 54 7.18 5.32 7.30
CA ALA A 54 8.40 5.82 6.67
C ALA A 54 8.25 7.29 6.21
N GLY A 55 7.01 7.77 6.14
CA GLY A 55 6.66 9.11 5.65
C GLY A 55 6.47 10.10 6.79
N PHE A 56 6.77 11.36 6.52
CA PHE A 56 6.52 12.48 7.43
C PHE A 56 6.23 13.75 6.65
N LYS A 57 5.47 14.67 7.23
CA LYS A 57 5.34 16.02 6.71
C LYS A 57 6.25 16.94 7.52
N ALA A 58 7.32 17.42 6.92
CA ALA A 58 8.15 18.43 7.58
C ALA A 58 7.36 19.74 7.75
N PRO A 59 7.59 20.54 8.81
CA PRO A 59 6.81 21.75 9.08
C PRO A 59 6.74 22.73 7.89
N ASP A 60 7.84 22.86 7.15
CA ASP A 60 7.96 23.79 6.02
C ASP A 60 7.79 23.12 4.65
N ALA A 61 7.56 21.80 4.62
CA ALA A 61 7.44 21.07 3.38
C ALA A 61 6.00 21.14 2.84
N LYS A 62 5.86 21.68 1.63
CA LYS A 62 4.60 21.70 0.88
C LYS A 62 4.09 20.28 0.61
N PHE A 63 5.01 19.34 0.38
CA PHE A 63 4.72 17.94 0.13
C PHE A 63 5.29 17.07 1.24
N PRO A 64 4.57 15.99 1.60
CA PRO A 64 5.11 15.07 2.55
C PRO A 64 6.32 14.31 1.96
N SER A 65 7.24 13.93 2.84
CA SER A 65 8.56 13.41 2.50
C SER A 65 8.74 12.01 3.08
N ARG A 66 9.71 11.27 2.55
CA ARG A 66 10.05 9.94 3.06
C ARG A 66 11.42 9.91 3.71
N SER A 67 11.55 9.04 4.68
CA SER A 67 12.82 8.67 5.26
C SER A 67 13.75 8.05 4.20
N ARG A 68 14.90 8.68 3.96
CA ARG A 68 15.93 8.19 3.01
C ARG A 68 16.98 7.32 3.68
N ASP A 69 17.13 7.44 4.99
CA ASP A 69 18.17 6.79 5.78
C ASP A 69 17.63 5.59 6.58
N GLY A 70 16.38 5.19 6.35
CA GLY A 70 15.73 4.09 7.08
C GLY A 70 15.20 4.48 8.45
N LYS A 71 15.13 5.78 8.77
CA LYS A 71 14.46 6.28 9.97
C LYS A 71 12.96 5.94 9.97
N ILE A 72 12.46 5.42 11.08
CA ILE A 72 11.06 5.19 11.40
C ILE A 72 10.51 6.46 12.04
N ILE A 73 9.37 6.93 11.54
CA ILE A 73 8.72 8.14 12.03
C ILE A 73 7.54 7.74 12.91
N LEU A 74 7.51 8.29 14.13
CA LEU A 74 6.38 8.19 15.04
C LEU A 74 5.39 9.34 14.79
N HIS A 75 4.12 8.99 14.59
CA HIS A 75 2.98 9.89 14.50
C HIS A 75 2.16 9.77 15.78
N ASP A 76 2.41 10.71 16.70
CA ASP A 76 1.79 10.77 18.02
C ASP A 76 1.65 12.22 18.47
N ALA A 77 0.68 12.94 17.91
CA ALA A 77 0.47 14.37 18.17
C ALA A 77 0.08 14.65 19.64
N GLU A 78 -0.62 13.70 20.26
CA GLU A 78 -1.14 13.80 21.63
C GLU A 78 -0.15 13.29 22.68
N GLY A 79 0.98 12.68 22.28
CA GLY A 79 1.98 12.15 23.19
C GLY A 79 1.51 10.91 23.97
N ARG A 80 0.63 10.09 23.37
CA ARG A 80 0.04 8.89 23.98
C ARG A 80 1.02 7.72 24.08
N ALA A 81 2.12 7.72 23.34
CA ALA A 81 3.03 6.58 23.20
C ALA A 81 4.50 6.86 23.61
N PRO A 82 4.78 7.34 24.84
CA PRO A 82 6.15 7.61 25.31
C PRO A 82 7.05 6.35 25.35
N GLY A 83 6.49 5.17 25.60
CA GLY A 83 7.15 3.88 25.60
C GLY A 83 7.57 3.44 24.20
N LEU A 84 6.69 3.55 23.21
CA LEU A 84 7.04 3.34 21.80
C LEU A 84 8.14 4.32 21.35
N LYS A 85 8.03 5.60 21.73
CA LYS A 85 9.05 6.60 21.45
C LYS A 85 10.41 6.22 22.05
N ALA A 86 10.44 5.74 23.29
CA ALA A 86 11.67 5.26 23.92
C ALA A 86 12.25 4.02 23.22
N ALA A 87 11.40 3.08 22.81
CA ALA A 87 11.81 1.88 22.07
C ALA A 87 12.44 2.22 20.71
N LEU A 88 11.88 3.21 19.99
CA LEU A 88 12.47 3.73 18.75
C LEU A 88 13.81 4.42 19.00
N ALA A 89 13.87 5.32 20.00
CA ALA A 89 15.08 6.06 20.32
C ALA A 89 16.25 5.13 20.69
N ALA A 90 15.97 4.01 21.37
CA ALA A 90 16.97 3.00 21.75
C ALA A 90 17.67 2.34 20.54
N THR A 91 17.07 2.39 19.36
CA THR A 91 17.65 1.85 18.12
C THR A 91 18.09 2.95 17.14
N GLY A 92 18.13 4.21 17.59
CA GLY A 92 18.36 5.35 16.71
C GLY A 92 17.25 5.56 15.68
N ASP A 93 16.02 5.20 16.05
CA ASP A 93 14.82 5.24 15.22
C ASP A 93 14.90 4.36 13.96
N LYS A 94 15.64 3.24 13.99
CA LYS A 94 15.84 2.38 12.79
C LYS A 94 15.14 1.04 12.84
N ALA A 95 14.81 0.57 14.04
CA ALA A 95 14.21 -0.74 14.22
C ALA A 95 13.37 -0.82 15.48
N LEU A 96 12.47 -1.80 15.51
CA LEU A 96 11.73 -2.20 16.70
C LEU A 96 11.75 -3.71 16.84
N THR A 97 11.67 -4.20 18.07
CA THR A 97 11.27 -5.57 18.33
C THR A 97 9.78 -5.56 18.66
N ILE A 98 9.00 -6.25 17.84
CA ILE A 98 7.53 -6.26 17.89
C ILE A 98 7.04 -7.69 18.04
N ALA A 99 5.81 -7.86 18.49
CA ALA A 99 5.09 -9.13 18.39
C ALA A 99 3.70 -8.89 17.85
N PHE A 100 3.18 -9.89 17.11
CA PHE A 100 1.82 -9.83 16.63
C PHE A 100 0.84 -10.26 17.71
N PRO A 101 -0.34 -9.62 17.78
CA PRO A 101 -1.37 -9.95 18.76
C PRO A 101 -2.18 -11.20 18.39
N PHE A 102 -2.25 -11.58 17.11
CA PHE A 102 -3.09 -12.66 16.60
C PHE A 102 -2.30 -13.68 15.78
N ASP A 103 -2.87 -14.87 15.62
CA ASP A 103 -2.35 -15.88 14.71
C ASP A 103 -2.85 -15.70 13.26
N ASP A 104 -4.04 -15.12 13.09
CA ASP A 104 -4.64 -14.88 11.78
C ASP A 104 -4.03 -13.64 11.11
N MET A 105 -3.43 -13.84 9.94
CA MET A 105 -2.85 -12.76 9.14
C MET A 105 -3.88 -11.70 8.72
N GLY A 106 -5.15 -12.06 8.49
CA GLY A 106 -6.21 -11.11 8.15
C GLY A 106 -6.56 -10.15 9.30
N MET A 107 -6.18 -10.52 10.52
CA MET A 107 -6.33 -9.69 11.71
C MET A 107 -5.10 -8.84 11.99
N ILE A 108 -3.92 -9.33 11.60
CA ILE A 108 -2.65 -8.61 11.70
C ILE A 108 -2.56 -7.52 10.63
N ILE A 109 -2.94 -7.86 9.40
CA ILE A 109 -2.74 -7.06 8.19
C ILE A 109 -4.10 -6.65 7.66
N GLN A 110 -4.32 -5.35 7.57
CA GLN A 110 -5.48 -4.77 6.90
C GLN A 110 -5.00 -4.03 5.65
N GLN A 111 -5.67 -4.28 4.54
CA GLN A 111 -5.39 -3.59 3.28
C GLN A 111 -6.68 -3.05 2.69
N TYR A 112 -6.58 -1.86 2.12
CA TYR A 112 -7.68 -1.21 1.44
C TYR A 112 -7.14 -0.34 0.31
N PHE A 113 -8.01 -0.02 -0.62
CA PHE A 113 -7.75 0.97 -1.66
C PHE A 113 -8.26 2.31 -1.17
N ALA A 114 -7.49 3.38 -1.37
CA ALA A 114 -7.94 4.74 -1.11
C ALA A 114 -7.40 5.74 -2.12
N GLU A 115 -8.22 6.73 -2.42
CA GLU A 115 -7.88 7.91 -3.23
C GLU A 115 -8.06 9.14 -2.33
N TYR A 116 -7.03 9.99 -2.27
CA TYR A 116 -7.09 11.26 -1.56
C TYR A 116 -6.81 12.40 -2.53
N SER A 117 -7.55 13.50 -2.37
CA SER A 117 -7.10 14.82 -2.79
C SER A 117 -6.09 15.38 -1.80
N ALA A 118 -5.60 16.60 -2.04
CA ALA A 118 -4.71 17.30 -1.11
C ALA A 118 -5.26 17.43 0.33
N SER A 119 -6.58 17.40 0.52
CA SER A 119 -7.23 17.64 1.82
C SER A 119 -8.36 16.68 2.17
N ASN A 120 -8.89 15.92 1.21
CA ASN A 120 -10.09 15.10 1.41
C ASN A 120 -9.90 13.69 0.85
N LEU A 121 -10.47 12.71 1.54
CA LEU A 121 -10.71 11.39 0.97
C LEU A 121 -11.70 11.52 -0.20
N LEU A 122 -11.39 10.87 -1.32
CA LEU A 122 -12.21 10.87 -2.54
C LEU A 122 -12.80 9.50 -2.83
N ALA A 123 -12.09 8.42 -2.51
CA ALA A 123 -12.60 7.07 -2.65
C ALA A 123 -11.94 6.14 -1.65
N TRP A 124 -12.64 5.08 -1.24
CA TRP A 124 -12.07 3.99 -0.47
C TRP A 124 -12.76 2.66 -0.76
N GLY A 125 -12.07 1.55 -0.56
CA GLY A 125 -12.65 0.24 -0.82
C GLY A 125 -11.70 -0.92 -0.60
N ASP A 126 -12.09 -2.07 -1.09
CA ASP A 126 -11.33 -3.31 -1.05
C ASP A 126 -11.48 -4.07 -2.37
N ALA A 127 -11.08 -5.35 -2.38
CA ALA A 127 -11.18 -6.21 -3.55
C ALA A 127 -12.62 -6.52 -3.99
N THR A 128 -13.63 -6.19 -3.18
CA THR A 128 -15.05 -6.51 -3.42
C THR A 128 -15.85 -5.30 -3.88
N GLN A 129 -15.52 -4.10 -3.39
CA GLN A 129 -16.18 -2.86 -3.79
C GLN A 129 -15.35 -1.61 -3.47
N ILE A 130 -15.61 -0.52 -4.20
CA ILE A 130 -15.06 0.82 -3.94
C ILE A 130 -16.22 1.80 -3.78
N THR A 131 -16.17 2.58 -2.70
CA THR A 131 -17.04 3.73 -2.45
C THR A 131 -16.33 4.99 -2.92
N VAL A 132 -16.95 5.73 -3.83
CA VAL A 132 -16.48 7.03 -4.32
C VAL A 132 -17.34 8.14 -3.72
N LEU A 133 -16.69 9.18 -3.23
CA LEU A 133 -17.30 10.42 -2.78
C LEU A 133 -17.40 11.40 -3.94
N ASP A 134 -18.61 11.87 -4.21
CA ASP A 134 -18.85 12.97 -5.16
C ASP A 134 -18.78 14.32 -4.41
N PRO A 135 -17.71 15.11 -4.59
CA PRO A 135 -17.59 16.42 -3.96
C PRO A 135 -18.62 17.45 -4.47
N GLN A 136 -19.29 17.20 -5.62
CA GLN A 136 -20.29 18.10 -6.19
C GLN A 136 -21.72 17.85 -5.66
N ARG A 137 -21.94 16.79 -4.88
CA ARG A 137 -23.26 16.43 -4.30
C ARG A 137 -23.31 16.52 -2.78
N VAL A 138 -22.82 17.64 -2.24
CA VAL A 138 -22.92 17.96 -0.80
C VAL A 138 -24.40 18.05 -0.41
N GLY A 139 -24.90 17.09 0.39
CA GLY A 139 -26.25 17.11 0.98
C GLY A 139 -27.24 16.03 0.53
N LYS A 140 -26.96 15.25 -0.52
CA LYS A 140 -27.71 14.02 -0.85
C LYS A 140 -26.69 12.90 -1.05
N SER A 141 -26.64 11.95 -0.11
CA SER A 141 -25.68 10.84 0.00
C SER A 141 -24.72 10.74 -1.19
N GLY A 142 -23.68 11.59 -1.19
CA GLY A 142 -22.69 11.71 -2.25
C GLY A 142 -21.74 10.52 -2.30
N ARG A 143 -22.23 9.32 -1.95
CA ARG A 143 -21.51 8.05 -1.89
C ARG A 143 -22.04 7.16 -3.00
N MET A 144 -21.16 6.77 -3.92
CA MET A 144 -21.46 5.79 -4.97
C MET A 144 -20.65 4.54 -4.70
N VAL A 145 -21.31 3.38 -4.61
CA VAL A 145 -20.64 2.10 -4.37
C VAL A 145 -20.56 1.33 -5.67
N TYR A 146 -19.33 1.09 -6.14
CA TYR A 146 -19.04 0.29 -7.34
C TYR A 146 -18.55 -1.09 -6.93
N LYS A 147 -19.16 -2.14 -7.48
CA LYS A 147 -18.84 -3.53 -7.15
C LYS A 147 -17.73 -4.07 -8.03
N ALA A 148 -16.91 -4.96 -7.48
CA ALA A 148 -15.86 -5.65 -8.23
C ALA A 148 -16.41 -6.30 -9.51
N GLY A 149 -15.69 -6.11 -10.60
CA GLY A 149 -16.07 -6.64 -11.92
C GLY A 149 -16.85 -5.68 -12.82
N THR A 150 -17.32 -4.52 -12.31
CA THR A 150 -17.92 -3.49 -13.17
C THR A 150 -16.85 -2.54 -13.76
N PRO A 151 -17.12 -1.88 -14.90
CA PRO A 151 -16.21 -0.87 -15.46
C PRO A 151 -15.92 0.28 -14.49
N GLU A 152 -16.93 0.74 -13.75
CA GLU A 152 -16.82 1.85 -12.79
C GLU A 152 -15.92 1.48 -11.60
N TYR A 153 -15.96 0.23 -11.15
CA TYR A 153 -15.02 -0.26 -10.14
C TYR A 153 -13.58 -0.24 -10.66
N ARG A 154 -13.35 -0.63 -11.92
CA ARG A 154 -12.00 -0.62 -12.51
C ARG A 154 -11.47 0.80 -12.63
N GLU A 155 -12.30 1.73 -13.11
CA GLU A 155 -11.95 3.15 -13.20
C GLU A 155 -11.63 3.75 -11.81
N ALA A 156 -12.45 3.43 -10.80
CA ALA A 156 -12.20 3.88 -9.43
C ALA A 156 -10.93 3.25 -8.84
N LEU A 157 -10.68 1.96 -9.13
CA LEU A 157 -9.49 1.25 -8.68
C LEU A 157 -8.21 1.84 -9.27
N ASP A 158 -8.23 2.25 -10.55
CA ASP A 158 -7.08 2.83 -11.24
C ASP A 158 -6.64 4.18 -10.63
N ARG A 159 -7.56 4.89 -9.95
CA ARG A 159 -7.25 6.12 -9.19
C ARG A 159 -6.81 5.87 -7.75
N CYS A 160 -7.13 4.70 -7.19
CA CYS A 160 -6.82 4.39 -5.81
C CYS A 160 -5.39 3.86 -5.64
N LYS A 161 -4.76 4.18 -4.51
CA LYS A 161 -3.51 3.56 -4.06
C LYS A 161 -3.84 2.52 -2.98
N PRO A 162 -3.14 1.36 -2.94
CA PRO A 162 -3.27 0.42 -1.85
C PRO A 162 -2.62 1.00 -0.59
N SER A 163 -3.35 1.01 0.52
CA SER A 163 -2.84 1.35 1.86
C SER A 163 -2.89 0.11 2.73
N SER A 164 -1.83 -0.10 3.51
CA SER A 164 -1.68 -1.27 4.39
C SER A 164 -1.43 -0.81 5.82
N SER A 165 -2.17 -1.40 6.75
CA SER A 165 -2.03 -1.22 8.19
C SER A 165 -1.66 -2.55 8.83
N ILE A 166 -0.63 -2.53 9.67
CA ILE A 166 -0.18 -3.69 10.44
C ILE A 166 -0.23 -3.37 11.93
N TYR A 167 -0.93 -4.19 12.69
CA TYR A 167 -1.10 -4.01 14.13
C TYR A 167 -0.11 -4.86 14.92
N PHE A 168 0.50 -4.26 15.95
CA PHE A 168 1.53 -4.93 16.74
C PHE A 168 1.58 -4.44 18.20
N HIS A 169 2.20 -5.26 19.05
CA HIS A 169 2.68 -4.89 20.37
C HIS A 169 4.21 -4.80 20.38
N LEU A 170 4.76 -4.14 21.39
CA LEU A 170 6.20 -4.16 21.62
C LEU A 170 6.62 -5.50 22.24
N ALA A 171 7.76 -5.98 21.82
CA ALA A 171 8.37 -7.18 22.37
C ALA A 171 9.84 -6.92 22.69
N ARG A 172 10.37 -7.68 23.66
CA ARG A 172 11.79 -7.63 24.03
C ARG A 172 12.31 -9.02 24.31
N TRP A 173 13.63 -9.13 24.29
CA TRP A 173 14.34 -10.33 24.75
C TRP A 173 14.82 -10.09 26.17
N THR A 174 14.52 -11.04 27.06
CA THR A 174 14.96 -11.09 28.44
C THR A 174 15.79 -12.35 28.68
N ASP A 175 16.40 -12.46 29.87
CA ASP A 175 17.12 -13.68 30.27
C ASP A 175 16.20 -14.91 30.29
N ASP A 176 14.92 -14.70 30.62
CA ASP A 176 13.89 -15.73 30.61
C ASP A 176 13.32 -16.01 29.21
N GLY A 177 13.74 -15.28 28.18
CA GLY A 177 13.29 -15.44 26.80
C GLY A 177 12.47 -14.26 26.28
N PRO A 178 11.74 -14.45 25.17
CA PRO A 178 10.98 -13.37 24.56
C PRO A 178 9.73 -13.02 25.39
N GLU A 179 9.45 -11.73 25.50
CA GLU A 179 8.36 -11.16 26.28
C GLU A 179 7.62 -10.08 25.48
N VAL A 180 6.29 -10.08 25.52
CA VAL A 180 5.47 -8.98 25.04
C VAL A 180 5.17 -8.05 26.20
N PHE A 181 5.33 -6.74 26.00
CA PHE A 181 5.16 -5.76 27.07
C PHE A 181 4.41 -4.50 26.60
N PHE A 182 3.77 -3.81 27.54
CA PHE A 182 2.80 -2.73 27.30
C PHE A 182 3.23 -1.43 28.01
N PRO A 183 4.26 -0.74 27.53
CA PRO A 183 4.78 0.43 28.25
C PRO A 183 3.80 1.63 28.22
N ASP A 184 2.88 1.66 27.25
CA ASP A 184 1.89 2.73 27.06
C ASP A 184 0.46 2.30 27.43
N GLY A 185 0.31 1.20 28.18
CA GLY A 185 -0.97 0.61 28.50
C GLY A 185 -1.46 -0.41 27.47
N LEU A 186 -2.64 -0.98 27.73
CA LEU A 186 -3.20 -2.07 26.93
C LEU A 186 -3.86 -1.53 25.66
N GLY A 187 -3.17 -1.67 24.53
CA GLY A 187 -3.64 -1.29 23.20
C GLY A 187 -2.66 -1.70 22.11
N LEU A 188 -3.00 -1.40 20.86
CA LEU A 188 -2.21 -1.78 19.69
C LEU A 188 -1.48 -0.57 19.12
N TYR A 189 -0.26 -0.78 18.62
CA TYR A 189 0.41 0.17 17.74
C TYR A 189 0.15 -0.21 16.29
N ARG A 190 0.25 0.77 15.39
CA ARG A 190 0.00 0.57 13.96
C ARG A 190 1.22 0.96 13.14
N LEU A 191 1.59 0.11 12.19
CA LEU A 191 2.51 0.43 11.10
C LEU A 191 1.68 0.70 9.84
N ARG A 192 1.88 1.86 9.19
CA ARG A 192 1.18 2.23 7.94
C ARG A 192 2.15 2.40 6.77
N PHE A 193 1.79 1.86 5.60
CA PHE A 193 2.54 2.02 4.35
C PHE A 193 1.73 1.62 3.08
N THR A 194 2.11 2.16 1.91
CA THR A 194 1.55 1.80 0.59
C THR A 194 2.40 0.82 -0.24
N SER A 195 3.65 0.60 0.15
CA SER A 195 4.61 -0.13 -0.69
C SER A 195 4.24 -1.62 -0.89
N ARG A 196 4.02 -2.03 -2.14
CA ARG A 196 3.87 -3.44 -2.55
C ARG A 196 5.04 -4.36 -2.15
N ASN A 197 6.27 -3.85 -2.17
CA ASN A 197 7.45 -4.67 -1.84
C ASN A 197 7.53 -4.95 -0.32
N SER A 198 7.23 -3.96 0.50
CA SER A 198 7.03 -4.08 1.95
C SER A 198 6.00 -5.16 2.31
N ILE A 199 4.79 -5.11 1.74
CA ILE A 199 3.77 -6.13 2.08
C ILE A 199 4.23 -7.54 1.68
N ARG A 200 4.82 -7.71 0.49
CA ARG A 200 5.36 -9.00 0.05
C ARG A 200 6.45 -9.50 0.97
N SER A 201 7.36 -8.63 1.40
CA SER A 201 8.43 -8.99 2.33
C SER A 201 7.86 -9.45 3.67
N ILE A 202 6.92 -8.70 4.24
CA ILE A 202 6.32 -9.02 5.54
C ILE A 202 5.54 -10.32 5.45
N VAL A 203 4.60 -10.45 4.50
CA VAL A 203 3.79 -11.66 4.31
C VAL A 203 4.68 -12.88 4.08
N GLY A 204 5.73 -12.78 3.26
CA GLY A 204 6.67 -13.87 3.03
C GLY A 204 7.39 -14.30 4.32
N SER A 205 7.81 -13.33 5.15
CA SER A 205 8.42 -13.61 6.45
C SER A 205 7.44 -14.25 7.43
N LEU A 206 6.21 -13.76 7.54
CA LEU A 206 5.19 -14.34 8.42
C LEU A 206 4.83 -15.77 8.02
N GLN A 207 4.59 -16.01 6.72
CA GLN A 207 4.31 -17.36 6.21
C GLN A 207 5.46 -18.33 6.47
N THR A 208 6.70 -17.86 6.33
CA THR A 208 7.89 -18.68 6.62
C THR A 208 7.98 -19.01 8.11
N THR A 209 7.83 -18.02 8.99
CA THR A 209 7.84 -18.25 10.44
C THR A 209 6.70 -19.17 10.88
N ALA A 210 5.49 -18.96 10.36
CA ALA A 210 4.33 -19.80 10.67
C ALA A 210 4.60 -21.29 10.35
N LYS A 211 5.32 -21.61 9.27
CA LYS A 211 5.70 -23.01 8.94
C LYS A 211 6.55 -23.66 10.04
N TYR A 212 7.45 -22.90 10.67
CA TYR A 212 8.29 -23.41 11.77
C TYR A 212 7.57 -23.41 13.13
N MET A 213 6.54 -22.57 13.28
CA MET A 213 5.82 -22.35 14.54
C MET A 213 4.45 -23.06 14.57
N GLY A 214 4.21 -24.01 13.67
CA GLY A 214 2.96 -24.80 13.64
C GLY A 214 1.72 -23.97 13.30
N GLY A 215 1.87 -22.92 12.47
CA GLY A 215 0.79 -22.01 12.08
C GLY A 215 0.53 -20.86 13.05
N ARG A 216 1.30 -20.76 14.14
CA ARG A 216 1.16 -19.72 15.16
C ARG A 216 2.08 -18.53 14.90
N LEU A 217 1.60 -17.33 15.19
CA LEU A 217 2.31 -16.05 15.02
C LEU A 217 2.21 -15.16 16.28
N ALA A 218 1.16 -15.30 17.08
CA ALA A 218 0.93 -14.46 18.24
C ALA A 218 2.07 -14.56 19.25
N GLY A 219 2.54 -13.41 19.76
CA GLY A 219 3.60 -13.33 20.77
C GLY A 219 5.03 -13.61 20.27
N ILE A 220 5.20 -13.99 18.99
CA ILE A 220 6.53 -14.24 18.43
C ILE A 220 7.25 -12.91 18.18
N PRO A 221 8.51 -12.74 18.67
CA PRO A 221 9.25 -11.50 18.49
C PRO A 221 9.82 -11.39 17.06
N PHE A 222 9.50 -10.31 16.37
CA PHE A 222 10.09 -9.95 15.09
C PHE A 222 10.86 -8.65 15.22
N LYS A 223 12.00 -8.56 14.53
CA LYS A 223 12.63 -7.29 14.25
C LYS A 223 11.95 -6.65 13.06
N LEU A 224 11.29 -5.51 13.31
CA LEU A 224 10.77 -4.61 12.30
C LEU A 224 11.86 -3.57 11.97
N SER A 225 12.20 -3.42 10.69
CA SER A 225 13.13 -2.40 10.21
C SER A 225 12.72 -1.89 8.83
N LEU A 226 13.18 -0.68 8.49
CA LEU A 226 13.07 -0.11 7.15
C LEU A 226 14.42 -0.18 6.46
N GLU A 227 14.54 -1.02 5.44
CA GLU A 227 15.79 -1.25 4.70
C GLU A 227 15.68 -0.72 3.27
N ASN A 228 16.71 -0.03 2.80
CA ASN A 228 16.77 0.41 1.42
C ASN A 228 17.32 -0.71 0.53
N ILE A 229 16.47 -1.28 -0.32
CA ILE A 229 16.87 -2.32 -1.28
C ILE A 229 16.80 -1.79 -2.70
N GLU A 230 17.62 -2.38 -3.57
CA GLU A 230 17.59 -2.10 -5.00
C GLU A 230 16.62 -3.06 -5.68
N VAL A 231 15.62 -2.52 -6.39
CA VAL A 231 14.65 -3.30 -7.16
C VAL A 231 14.59 -2.78 -8.59
N ALA A 232 14.36 -3.69 -9.54
CA ALA A 232 14.06 -3.32 -10.90
C ALA A 232 12.59 -2.85 -11.00
N GLY A 233 12.37 -1.68 -11.58
CA GLY A 233 11.06 -1.20 -11.98
C GLY A 233 10.51 -1.98 -13.17
N SER A 234 9.25 -1.72 -13.53
CA SER A 234 8.62 -2.27 -14.74
C SER A 234 9.31 -1.82 -16.04
N ASP A 235 10.04 -0.70 -15.97
CA ASP A 235 10.92 -0.16 -17.01
C ASP A 235 12.31 -0.82 -17.06
N GLY A 236 12.59 -1.76 -16.15
CA GLY A 236 13.91 -2.39 -15.99
C GLY A 236 14.94 -1.51 -15.28
N ALA A 237 14.62 -0.26 -14.95
CA ALA A 237 15.53 0.63 -14.25
C ALA A 237 15.63 0.21 -12.78
N LYS A 238 16.86 0.17 -12.27
CA LYS A 238 17.08 -0.14 -10.85
C LYS A 238 16.85 1.11 -10.00
N ARG A 239 16.00 0.98 -8.99
CA ARG A 239 15.68 2.07 -8.05
C ARG A 239 15.91 1.56 -6.63
N LYS A 240 16.51 2.42 -5.81
CA LYS A 240 16.68 2.16 -4.38
C LYS A 240 15.43 2.63 -3.65
N ILE A 241 14.70 1.70 -3.05
CA ILE A 241 13.44 1.97 -2.34
C ILE A 241 13.51 1.48 -0.90
N GLY A 242 12.81 2.17 0.01
CA GLY A 242 12.61 1.69 1.38
C GLY A 242 11.61 0.54 1.42
N VAL A 243 11.98 -0.56 2.05
CA VAL A 243 11.15 -1.75 2.22
C VAL A 243 11.12 -2.14 3.69
N TRP A 244 9.92 -2.25 4.23
CA TRP A 244 9.71 -2.78 5.57
C TRP A 244 10.01 -4.28 5.59
N ARG A 245 10.82 -4.69 6.56
CA ARG A 245 11.15 -6.09 6.81
C ARG A 245 10.77 -6.45 8.23
N CYS A 246 10.21 -7.64 8.38
CA CYS A 246 9.77 -8.18 9.65
C CYS A 246 10.37 -9.58 9.80
N ILE A 247 11.53 -9.69 10.46
CA ILE A 247 12.30 -10.94 10.50
C ILE A 247 12.36 -11.45 11.93
N PHE A 248 12.05 -12.73 12.13
CA PHE A 248 12.33 -13.39 13.40
C PHE A 248 13.84 -13.50 13.57
N THR A 249 14.39 -12.76 14.52
CA THR A 249 15.83 -12.74 14.80
C THR A 249 16.07 -12.62 16.30
N THR A 250 17.13 -13.28 16.76
CA THR A 250 17.57 -13.24 18.15
C THR A 250 18.52 -12.07 18.37
N PRO A 251 18.72 -11.62 19.63
CA PRO A 251 19.70 -10.60 19.95
C PRO A 251 21.11 -11.03 19.55
N THR A 252 21.98 -10.05 19.30
CA THR A 252 23.41 -10.31 19.07
C THR A 252 24.01 -11.11 20.24
N GLY A 253 24.74 -12.18 19.92
CA GLY A 253 25.31 -13.09 20.92
C GLY A 253 24.42 -14.27 21.31
N PHE A 254 23.15 -14.29 20.89
CA PHE A 254 22.28 -15.45 21.07
C PHE A 254 22.23 -16.28 19.78
N ALA A 255 22.95 -17.40 19.75
CA ALA A 255 22.92 -18.33 18.64
C ALA A 255 21.64 -19.18 18.69
N LEU A 256 20.78 -19.05 17.68
CA LEU A 256 19.60 -19.89 17.53
C LEU A 256 20.00 -21.25 16.93
N SER A 257 20.04 -22.28 17.76
CA SER A 257 20.23 -23.67 17.34
C SER A 257 18.88 -24.39 17.24
N SER A 258 18.84 -25.53 16.56
CA SER A 258 17.63 -26.36 16.54
C SER A 258 17.18 -26.78 17.94
N GLN A 259 18.11 -26.91 18.88
CA GLN A 259 17.85 -27.35 20.24
C GLN A 259 17.21 -26.25 21.09
N ASN A 260 17.71 -25.01 21.03
CA ASN A 260 17.14 -23.91 21.81
C ASN A 260 15.98 -23.19 21.10
N PHE A 261 15.81 -23.38 19.79
CA PHE A 261 14.68 -22.84 19.03
C PHE A 261 13.35 -23.29 19.63
N ARG A 262 13.24 -24.56 20.02
CA ARG A 262 12.00 -25.10 20.60
C ARG A 262 11.63 -24.40 21.91
N ASP A 263 12.61 -24.13 22.77
CA ASP A 263 12.38 -23.48 24.05
C ASP A 263 11.95 -22.02 23.84
N VAL A 264 12.63 -21.31 22.94
CA VAL A 264 12.30 -19.94 22.54
C VAL A 264 10.88 -19.88 21.94
N ALA A 265 10.57 -20.78 21.02
CA ALA A 265 9.26 -20.89 20.39
C ALA A 265 8.18 -21.17 21.44
N THR A 266 8.41 -22.13 22.34
CA THR A 266 7.44 -22.46 23.40
C THR A 266 7.14 -21.26 24.29
N LYS A 267 8.18 -20.51 24.68
CA LYS A 267 8.02 -19.29 25.50
C LYS A 267 7.28 -18.18 24.75
N ALA A 268 7.64 -17.93 23.49
CA ALA A 268 6.96 -16.95 22.65
C ALA A 268 5.47 -17.29 22.44
N LEU A 269 5.16 -18.56 22.19
CA LEU A 269 3.79 -19.03 22.02
C LEU A 269 2.98 -19.02 23.33
N ALA A 270 3.64 -19.21 24.47
CA ALA A 270 3.03 -19.02 25.79
C ALA A 270 2.63 -17.56 26.01
N GLN A 271 3.50 -16.60 25.62
CA GLN A 271 3.15 -15.17 25.63
C GLN A 271 1.92 -14.91 24.75
N GLY A 272 1.95 -15.35 23.50
CA GLY A 272 0.81 -15.22 22.59
C GLY A 272 -0.48 -15.83 23.14
N SER A 273 -0.39 -16.98 23.78
CA SER A 273 -1.56 -17.65 24.39
C SER A 273 -2.08 -16.92 25.63
N ALA A 274 -1.21 -16.27 26.41
CA ALA A 274 -1.62 -15.41 27.52
C ALA A 274 -2.29 -14.10 27.03
N LEU A 275 -2.00 -13.67 25.80
CA LEU A 275 -2.59 -12.50 25.16
C LEU A 275 -3.92 -12.77 24.45
N MET A 276 -4.33 -14.04 24.31
CA MET A 276 -5.54 -14.43 23.61
C MET A 276 -6.81 -13.98 24.34
N LEU A 277 -7.12 -12.69 24.22
CA LEU A 277 -8.46 -12.16 24.33
C LEU A 277 -9.19 -12.39 23.00
N PRO A 278 -10.54 -12.37 22.97
CA PRO A 278 -11.27 -12.37 21.72
C PRO A 278 -10.68 -11.31 20.79
N PRO A 279 -10.30 -11.69 19.56
CA PRO A 279 -9.65 -10.77 18.66
C PRO A 279 -10.51 -9.48 18.49
N PRO A 280 -9.95 -8.27 18.65
CA PRO A 280 -10.61 -7.06 18.20
C PRO A 280 -10.89 -7.21 16.71
N ARG A 281 -12.11 -6.91 16.28
CA ARG A 281 -12.44 -7.00 14.85
C ARG A 281 -11.71 -5.89 14.08
N ALA A 282 -11.41 -6.17 12.82
CA ALA A 282 -10.65 -5.28 11.96
C ALA A 282 -11.22 -3.86 11.92
N GLU A 283 -10.35 -2.86 11.73
CA GLU A 283 -10.74 -1.48 11.48
C GLU A 283 -11.70 -1.45 10.28
N SER A 284 -12.73 -0.60 10.33
CA SER A 284 -13.56 -0.41 9.14
C SER A 284 -12.75 0.29 8.05
N LEU A 285 -12.95 -0.10 6.79
CA LEU A 285 -12.27 0.52 5.64
C LEU A 285 -12.47 2.03 5.62
N GLU A 286 -13.66 2.48 6.03
CA GLU A 286 -14.01 3.90 6.14
C GLU A 286 -13.10 4.62 7.14
N LEU A 287 -12.87 4.05 8.33
CA LEU A 287 -12.04 4.68 9.35
C LEU A 287 -10.56 4.71 8.94
N ALA A 288 -10.05 3.60 8.39
CA ALA A 288 -8.68 3.54 7.90
C ALA A 288 -8.42 4.62 6.83
N ALA A 289 -9.45 4.91 6.02
CA ALA A 289 -9.42 5.95 5.00
C ALA A 289 -9.62 7.39 5.53
N TYR A 290 -10.14 7.59 6.75
CA TYR A 290 -10.28 8.93 7.35
C TYR A 290 -9.12 9.33 8.26
N ASP A 291 -8.26 8.40 8.65
CA ASP A 291 -7.14 8.56 9.60
C ASP A 291 -5.93 9.34 9.04
N GLY A 292 -6.20 10.38 8.24
CA GLY A 292 -5.24 11.27 7.60
C GLY A 292 -4.77 10.76 6.23
N ALA A 293 -4.63 11.69 5.29
CA ALA A 293 -4.05 11.45 3.98
C ALA A 293 -2.66 10.85 4.15
N GLU A 294 -2.44 9.68 3.54
CA GLU A 294 -1.11 9.10 3.51
C GLU A 294 -0.16 10.04 2.79
N VAL A 295 1.07 10.12 3.29
CA VAL A 295 2.15 10.80 2.60
C VAL A 295 2.30 10.14 1.24
N ASP A 296 1.93 10.85 0.16
CA ASP A 296 2.12 10.29 -1.18
C ASP A 296 3.63 10.07 -1.41
N LEU A 297 4.01 8.80 -1.58
CA LEU A 297 5.40 8.34 -1.65
C LEU A 297 5.83 8.12 -3.10
N ASP A 298 5.59 9.11 -3.95
CA ASP A 298 6.33 9.25 -5.20
C ASP A 298 7.49 10.21 -4.95
N ASP A 299 8.72 9.83 -5.32
CA ASP A 299 9.88 10.70 -5.20
C ASP A 299 9.71 11.90 -6.14
N ILE A 300 9.11 12.99 -5.63
CA ILE A 300 9.08 14.25 -6.35
C ILE A 300 10.53 14.75 -6.43
N THR A 301 11.09 14.67 -7.63
CA THR A 301 12.39 15.20 -7.97
C THR A 301 12.35 16.73 -7.96
N ASP A 302 13.47 17.40 -7.69
CA ASP A 302 13.56 18.87 -7.77
C ASP A 302 13.17 19.40 -9.16
N ALA A 303 13.23 18.55 -10.19
CA ALA A 303 12.71 18.81 -11.54
C ALA A 303 11.18 18.89 -11.59
N GLN A 304 10.45 18.00 -10.89
CA GLN A 304 8.99 18.01 -10.81
C GLN A 304 8.46 19.20 -9.97
N ILE A 305 9.26 19.73 -9.04
CA ILE A 305 8.94 20.95 -8.29
C ILE A 305 9.03 22.20 -9.20
N ALA A 306 9.98 22.23 -10.13
CA ALA A 306 10.08 23.29 -11.13
C ALA A 306 8.95 23.21 -12.18
N GLU A 307 8.49 22.00 -12.49
CA GLU A 307 7.50 21.69 -13.53
C GLU A 307 6.06 22.10 -13.17
N VAL A 308 5.71 22.04 -11.88
CA VAL A 308 4.40 22.48 -11.35
C VAL A 308 4.22 24.00 -11.43
N ALA A 309 5.31 24.78 -11.51
CA ALA A 309 5.24 26.22 -11.67
C ALA A 309 4.91 26.67 -13.11
N THR A 310 5.06 25.79 -14.11
CA THR A 310 4.89 26.10 -15.54
C THR A 310 3.79 25.30 -16.26
N GLY A 311 2.96 24.56 -15.52
CA GLY A 311 1.81 23.83 -16.10
C GLY A 311 2.05 22.35 -16.41
N GLY A 312 3.09 21.73 -15.82
CA GLY A 312 3.34 20.28 -15.87
C GLY A 312 3.73 19.73 -17.25
N LYS A 313 4.65 18.78 -17.31
CA LYS A 313 4.85 18.00 -18.56
C LYS A 313 3.74 16.98 -18.70
N CYS A 314 3.38 16.66 -19.94
CA CYS A 314 2.46 15.57 -20.22
C CYS A 314 3.06 14.23 -19.72
N ASP A 315 2.22 13.28 -19.37
CA ASP A 315 2.65 11.89 -19.17
C ASP A 315 3.13 11.31 -20.52
N SER A 316 4.42 11.43 -20.79
CA SER A 316 5.01 11.02 -22.07
C SER A 316 4.79 9.54 -22.36
N GLU A 317 4.61 8.68 -21.35
CA GLU A 317 4.33 7.26 -21.57
C GLU A 317 2.87 7.03 -21.97
N HIS A 318 1.93 7.73 -21.33
CA HIS A 318 0.52 7.75 -21.72
C HIS A 318 0.37 8.22 -23.18
N TYR A 319 0.94 9.38 -23.52
CA TYR A 319 0.83 9.95 -24.85
C TYR A 319 1.60 9.15 -25.90
N ARG A 320 2.73 8.50 -25.56
CA ARG A 320 3.40 7.59 -26.49
C ARG A 320 2.53 6.36 -26.82
N LYS A 321 1.84 5.79 -25.84
CA LYS A 321 0.88 4.70 -26.07
C LYS A 321 -0.28 5.18 -26.95
N HIS A 322 -0.77 6.40 -26.68
CA HIS A 322 -1.83 7.02 -27.46
C HIS A 322 -1.41 7.25 -28.92
N TRP A 323 -0.19 7.74 -29.16
CA TRP A 323 0.38 7.90 -30.51
C TRP A 323 0.32 6.58 -31.28
N PHE A 324 0.89 5.51 -30.73
CA PHE A 324 0.91 4.21 -31.41
C PHE A 324 -0.48 3.62 -31.59
N ALA A 325 -1.45 3.95 -30.74
CA ALA A 325 -2.84 3.57 -30.95
C ALA A 325 -3.51 4.36 -32.09
N ILE A 326 -3.14 5.63 -32.29
CA ILE A 326 -3.66 6.48 -33.38
C ILE A 326 -3.07 6.07 -34.73
N VAL A 327 -1.75 5.85 -34.78
CA VAL A 327 -1.02 5.67 -36.05
C VAL A 327 -0.87 4.21 -36.48
N GLN A 328 -1.33 3.24 -35.69
CA GLN A 328 -1.21 1.82 -36.02
C GLN A 328 -1.76 1.52 -37.42
N ASP A 329 -1.00 0.79 -38.23
CA ASP A 329 -1.34 0.42 -39.60
C ASP A 329 -1.52 1.62 -40.57
N THR A 330 -0.97 2.79 -40.23
CA THR A 330 -0.96 4.00 -41.08
C THR A 330 0.45 4.39 -41.54
N PRO A 331 0.62 5.32 -42.51
CA PRO A 331 1.94 5.78 -42.93
C PRO A 331 2.79 6.35 -41.79
N LEU A 332 2.17 6.99 -40.78
CA LEU A 332 2.86 7.56 -39.61
C LEU A 332 3.35 6.51 -38.60
N ASP A 333 3.04 5.23 -38.80
CA ASP A 333 3.64 4.13 -38.02
C ASP A 333 5.12 3.93 -38.39
N LEU A 334 5.48 4.21 -39.66
CA LEU A 334 6.83 4.06 -40.18
C LEU A 334 7.79 5.05 -39.52
N ASP A 335 8.98 4.56 -39.16
CA ASP A 335 9.98 5.34 -38.42
C ASP A 335 10.38 6.65 -39.12
N GLU A 336 10.55 6.62 -40.44
CA GLU A 336 10.91 7.80 -41.26
C GLU A 336 9.76 8.82 -41.31
N ALA A 337 8.54 8.38 -41.65
CA ALA A 337 7.36 9.25 -41.71
C ALA A 337 7.00 9.84 -40.34
N ARG A 338 7.18 9.06 -39.26
CA ARG A 338 7.03 9.53 -37.88
C ARG A 338 8.07 10.60 -37.54
N ALA A 339 9.33 10.40 -37.93
CA ALA A 339 10.39 11.36 -37.68
C ALA A 339 10.20 12.67 -38.44
N ASP A 340 9.71 12.60 -39.69
CA ASP A 340 9.39 13.75 -40.51
C ASP A 340 8.22 14.55 -39.93
N TYR A 341 7.14 13.86 -39.52
CA TYR A 341 5.99 14.49 -38.89
C TYR A 341 6.35 15.20 -37.56
N VAL A 342 7.14 14.53 -36.71
CA VAL A 342 7.61 15.10 -35.44
C VAL A 342 8.51 16.33 -35.67
N SER A 343 9.34 16.30 -36.72
CA SER A 343 10.17 17.45 -37.12
C SER A 343 9.33 18.62 -37.63
N TRP A 344 8.31 18.34 -38.46
CA TRP A 344 7.38 19.35 -38.94
C TRP A 344 6.58 19.99 -37.79
N TYR A 345 6.04 19.18 -36.89
CA TYR A 345 5.23 19.68 -35.78
C TYR A 345 6.07 20.55 -34.83
N SER A 346 7.26 20.08 -34.45
CA SER A 346 8.15 20.86 -33.57
C SER A 346 8.56 22.21 -34.18
N ALA A 347 8.81 22.25 -35.50
CA ALA A 347 9.17 23.48 -36.21
C ALA A 347 8.02 24.51 -36.31
N ASN A 348 6.78 24.06 -36.46
CA ASN A 348 5.62 24.95 -36.68
C ASN A 348 4.98 25.46 -35.38
N PHE A 349 5.24 24.80 -34.25
CA PHE A 349 4.60 25.13 -32.97
C PHE A 349 5.57 25.75 -31.94
N GLY A 350 6.69 26.31 -32.41
CA GLY A 350 7.60 27.13 -31.60
C GLY A 350 8.51 26.35 -30.66
N PHE A 351 8.76 25.07 -30.94
CA PHE A 351 9.65 24.21 -30.16
C PHE A 351 11.04 24.11 -30.82
N GLU A 352 12.02 23.59 -30.07
CA GLU A 352 13.27 23.12 -30.68
C GLU A 352 12.95 21.99 -31.68
N VAL A 353 13.50 22.09 -32.90
CA VAL A 353 13.23 21.10 -33.96
C VAL A 353 13.80 19.76 -33.54
N VAL A 354 12.91 18.77 -33.38
CA VAL A 354 13.26 17.41 -32.98
C VAL A 354 12.59 16.41 -33.92
N SER A 355 13.30 15.32 -34.22
CA SER A 355 12.79 14.22 -35.05
C SER A 355 12.37 12.98 -34.26
N SER A 356 12.50 13.03 -32.93
CA SER A 356 12.17 11.90 -32.05
C SER A 356 10.90 12.19 -31.29
N LEU A 357 9.92 11.30 -31.43
CA LEU A 357 8.66 11.34 -30.67
C LEU A 357 8.92 11.41 -29.16
N ALA A 358 9.89 10.62 -28.66
CA ALA A 358 10.24 10.62 -27.24
C ALA A 358 10.84 11.96 -26.78
N LYS A 359 11.64 12.62 -27.63
CA LYS A 359 12.17 13.95 -27.34
C LYS A 359 11.08 15.02 -27.37
N LEU A 360 10.18 14.94 -28.35
CA LEU A 360 9.05 15.86 -28.46
C LEU A 360 8.15 15.76 -27.23
N LEU A 361 7.65 14.57 -26.89
CA LEU A 361 6.77 14.37 -25.73
C LEU A 361 7.42 14.76 -24.39
N ALA A 362 8.74 14.67 -24.28
CA ALA A 362 9.49 15.13 -23.11
C ALA A 362 9.57 16.67 -23.00
N MET A 363 9.13 17.41 -24.02
CA MET A 363 9.09 18.87 -24.07
C MET A 363 7.67 19.44 -23.97
N LEU A 364 6.64 18.63 -24.24
CA LEU A 364 5.24 19.10 -24.25
C LEU A 364 4.61 19.05 -22.86
N ASN A 365 3.78 20.04 -22.56
CA ASN A 365 2.80 19.97 -21.47
C ASN A 365 1.54 19.19 -21.90
N GLU A 366 0.62 18.95 -20.95
CA GLU A 366 -0.61 18.18 -21.17
C GLU A 366 -1.44 18.70 -22.37
N GLU A 367 -1.68 20.01 -22.42
CA GLU A 367 -2.47 20.67 -23.47
C GLU A 367 -1.79 20.58 -24.84
N GLN A 368 -0.46 20.76 -24.87
CA GLN A 368 0.34 20.64 -26.08
C GLN A 368 0.44 19.20 -26.59
N ALA A 369 0.48 18.21 -25.69
CA ALA A 369 0.46 16.79 -26.05
C ALA A 369 -0.91 16.36 -26.59
N GLN A 370 -2.00 16.86 -26.00
CA GLN A 370 -3.35 16.67 -26.54
C GLN A 370 -3.49 17.32 -27.91
N HIS A 371 -2.99 18.54 -28.08
CA HIS A 371 -2.96 19.22 -29.38
C HIS A 371 -2.14 18.42 -30.41
N PHE A 372 -0.99 17.87 -30.02
CA PHE A 372 -0.15 17.04 -30.87
C PHE A 372 -0.88 15.77 -31.34
N MET A 373 -1.56 15.06 -30.43
CA MET A 373 -2.35 13.88 -30.80
C MET A 373 -3.51 14.23 -31.73
N LYS A 374 -4.20 15.34 -31.44
CA LYS A 374 -5.29 15.82 -32.28
C LYS A 374 -4.82 16.18 -33.69
N SER A 375 -3.71 16.90 -33.80
CA SER A 375 -3.11 17.26 -35.09
C SER A 375 -2.68 16.03 -35.88
N ALA A 376 -2.18 14.98 -35.23
CA ALA A 376 -1.79 13.73 -35.89
C ALA A 376 -3.00 12.97 -36.44
N ALA A 377 -4.10 12.94 -35.68
CA ALA A 377 -5.35 12.33 -36.12
C ALA A 377 -5.95 13.09 -37.32
N GLU A 378 -5.94 14.43 -37.30
CA GLU A 378 -6.44 15.28 -38.39
C GLU A 378 -5.62 15.12 -39.67
N GLU A 379 -4.28 15.01 -39.56
CA GLU A 379 -3.41 14.76 -40.71
C GLU A 379 -3.69 13.40 -41.36
N LEU A 380 -3.87 12.35 -40.55
CA LEU A 380 -4.23 11.02 -41.06
C LEU A 380 -5.59 11.02 -41.77
N GLU A 381 -6.57 11.73 -41.23
CA GLU A 381 -7.89 11.90 -41.85
C GLU A 381 -7.78 12.63 -43.20
N PHE A 382 -6.97 13.69 -43.27
CA PHE A 382 -6.71 14.42 -44.52
C PHE A 382 -6.04 13.55 -45.59
N GLN A 383 -5.03 12.75 -45.22
CA GLN A 383 -4.35 11.84 -46.14
C GLN A 383 -5.28 10.74 -46.66
N LEU A 384 -6.15 10.19 -45.80
CA LEU A 384 -7.18 9.22 -46.18
C LEU A 384 -8.16 9.80 -47.21
N ASP A 385 -8.54 11.06 -47.08
CA ASP A 385 -9.45 11.71 -48.03
C ASP A 385 -8.77 12.04 -49.37
N GLN A 386 -7.48 12.37 -49.38
CA GLN A 386 -6.71 12.52 -50.63
C GLN A 386 -6.59 11.20 -51.40
N VAL A 387 -6.32 10.10 -50.71
CA VAL A 387 -6.24 8.76 -51.35
C VAL A 387 -7.59 8.35 -51.95
N LYS A 388 -8.71 8.65 -51.27
CA LYS A 388 -10.05 8.42 -51.82
C LYS A 388 -10.31 9.26 -53.07
N LEU A 389 -9.92 10.53 -53.07
CA LEU A 389 -10.07 11.44 -54.21
C LEU A 389 -9.24 10.99 -55.42
N GLU A 390 -8.00 10.55 -55.22
CA GLU A 390 -7.16 9.98 -56.28
C GLU A 390 -7.74 8.67 -56.82
N TYR A 391 -8.21 7.77 -55.94
CA TYR A 391 -8.84 6.52 -56.36
C TYR A 391 -10.12 6.76 -57.20
N LEU A 392 -10.96 7.72 -56.78
CA LEU A 392 -12.14 8.13 -57.55
C LEU A 392 -11.76 8.75 -58.90
N SER A 393 -10.72 9.59 -58.94
CA SER A 393 -10.20 10.17 -60.19
C SER A 393 -9.63 9.11 -61.14
N LEU A 394 -8.98 8.06 -60.62
CA LEU A 394 -8.43 6.97 -61.42
C LEU A 394 -9.52 6.03 -61.95
N MET A 395 -10.59 5.80 -61.17
CA MET A 395 -11.78 5.08 -61.64
C MET A 395 -12.53 5.87 -62.72
N GLU A 396 -12.69 7.18 -62.58
CA GLU A 396 -13.32 8.04 -63.60
C GLU A 396 -12.48 8.12 -64.89
N ALA A 397 -11.15 8.00 -64.79
CA ALA A 397 -10.24 7.92 -65.92
C ALA A 397 -10.13 6.52 -66.57
N GLY A 398 -10.78 5.50 -66.01
CA GLY A 398 -10.80 4.14 -66.54
C GLY A 398 -9.45 3.39 -66.47
N MET A 399 -8.59 3.77 -65.52
CA MET A 399 -7.23 3.19 -65.38
C MET A 399 -7.13 2.14 -64.25
N LEU A 400 -8.25 1.79 -63.62
CA LEU A 400 -8.36 0.77 -62.59
C LEU A 400 -9.55 -0.17 -62.86
#